data_AF-A0A1V4SEX9-F1
#
_entry.id   AF-A0A1V4SEX9-F1
#
_cell.length_a   1.000
_cell.length_b   1.000
_cell.length_c   1.000
_cell.angle_alpha   90.00
_cell.angle_beta   90.00
_cell.angle_gamma   90.00
#
_symmetry.space_group_name_H-M   'P 1'
#
loop_
_entity.id
_entity.type
_entity.pdbx_description
1 polymer ?
#
loop_
_entity_poly.entity_id
_entity_poly.type
_entity_poly.pdbx_seq_one_letter_code
_entity_poly.pdbx_strand_id
1 'polypeptide(L)'
;MAMGNTGTVNITPEMMRNALNVIEEYRTNTGNMHTQLGDTLTTLLSSSFSGNAADGFKIFYDKNIEPAVGEGLTKLLDALKQIVEETLKAIPDVNGLDDQLADGNKQ
;
A
#
# COMPACT_ATOMS: atom_id res chain seq x y z
N MET A 1 34.36 -5.53 -14.15
CA MET A 1 33.12 -5.47 -13.34
C MET A 1 32.81 -4.00 -13.12
N ALA A 2 31.91 -3.41 -13.93
CA ALA A 2 31.44 -2.05 -13.69
C ALA A 2 30.52 -2.09 -12.49
N MET A 3 31.01 -1.71 -11.31
CA MET A 3 30.12 -1.39 -10.20
C MET A 3 29.34 -0.15 -10.64
N GLY A 4 28.04 -0.32 -10.86
CA GLY A 4 27.15 0.79 -11.19
C GLY A 4 27.31 1.89 -10.14
N ASN A 5 27.33 3.14 -10.60
CA ASN A 5 27.41 4.31 -9.74
C ASN A 5 26.17 4.32 -8.81
N THR A 6 26.28 3.77 -7.61
CA THR A 6 25.21 3.81 -6.61
C THR A 6 25.12 5.24 -6.09
N GLY A 7 24.17 6.01 -6.63
CA GLY A 7 23.81 7.30 -6.06
C GLY A 7 23.14 7.10 -4.70
N THR A 8 23.55 7.89 -3.71
CA THR A 8 22.88 7.92 -2.40
C THR A 8 21.56 8.69 -2.55
N VAL A 9 20.44 8.09 -2.13
CA VAL A 9 19.15 8.78 -2.03
C VAL A 9 19.05 9.39 -0.64
N ASN A 10 18.98 10.71 -0.57
CA ASN A 10 18.74 11.41 0.70
C ASN A 10 17.24 11.40 0.99
N ILE A 11 16.82 10.61 1.99
CA ILE A 11 15.44 10.53 2.44
C ILE A 11 15.28 11.39 3.69
N THR A 12 14.30 12.29 3.69
CA THR A 12 13.95 13.10 4.87
C THR A 12 12.74 12.52 5.62
N PRO A 13 12.56 12.84 6.91
CA PRO A 13 11.36 12.47 7.64
C PRO A 13 10.07 12.99 6.98
N GLU A 14 10.13 14.18 6.39
CA GLU A 14 9.00 14.80 5.68
C GLU A 14 8.59 13.99 4.44
N MET A 15 9.55 13.49 3.66
CA MET A 15 9.26 12.63 2.51
C MET A 15 8.52 11.36 2.93
N MET A 16 8.92 10.74 4.06
CA MET A 16 8.26 9.54 4.56
C MET A 16 6.85 9.84 5.10
N ARG A 17 6.67 10.95 5.83
CA ARG A 17 5.34 11.39 6.29
C ARG A 17 4.40 11.67 5.11
N ASN A 18 4.90 12.30 4.05
CA ASN A 18 4.13 12.52 2.83
C ASN A 18 3.76 11.20 2.14
N ALA A 19 4.69 10.24 2.09
CA ALA A 19 4.41 8.90 1.57
C ALA A 19 3.32 8.18 2.37
N LEU A 20 3.33 8.27 3.71
CA LEU A 20 2.27 7.71 4.56
C LEU A 20 0.90 8.33 4.23
N ASN A 21 0.83 9.66 4.09
CA ASN A 21 -0.43 10.34 3.73
C ASN A 21 -0.98 9.85 2.39
N VAL A 22 -0.11 9.71 1.37
CA VAL A 22 -0.49 9.20 0.05
C VAL A 22 -0.98 7.75 0.14
N ILE A 23 -0.32 6.89 0.92
CA ILE A 23 -0.76 5.50 1.12
C ILE A 23 -2.17 5.44 1.72
N GLU A 24 -2.47 6.29 2.70
CA GLU A 24 -3.82 6.34 3.30
C GLU A 24 -4.87 6.89 2.33
N GLU A 25 -4.52 7.85 1.48
CA GLU A 25 -5.39 8.32 0.41
C GLU A 25 -5.69 7.18 -0.59
N TYR A 26 -4.67 6.45 -1.02
CA TYR A 26 -4.85 5.27 -1.88
C TYR A 26 -5.72 4.21 -1.22
N ARG A 27 -5.52 3.92 0.08
CA ARG A 27 -6.36 2.98 0.82
C ARG A 27 -7.83 3.39 0.81
N THR A 28 -8.10 4.67 1.04
CA THR A 28 -9.46 5.21 1.02
C THR A 28 -10.09 5.08 -0.37
N ASN A 29 -9.39 5.53 -1.40
CA ASN A 29 -9.89 5.50 -2.78
C ASN A 29 -10.14 4.07 -3.27
N THR A 30 -9.20 3.17 -3.01
CA THR A 30 -9.31 1.76 -3.42
C THR A 30 -10.41 1.02 -2.67
N GLY A 31 -10.59 1.26 -1.38
CA GLY A 31 -11.71 0.72 -0.60
C GLY A 31 -13.07 1.20 -1.10
N ASN A 32 -13.18 2.49 -1.48
CA ASN A 32 -14.39 3.04 -2.08
C ASN A 32 -14.69 2.39 -3.44
N MET A 33 -13.68 2.25 -4.31
CA MET A 33 -13.83 1.60 -5.61
C MET A 33 -14.21 0.12 -5.49
N HIS A 34 -13.62 -0.58 -4.52
CA HIS A 34 -13.95 -1.98 -4.23
C HIS A 34 -15.42 -2.13 -3.80
N THR A 35 -15.89 -1.26 -2.90
CA THR A 35 -17.30 -1.23 -2.48
C THR A 35 -18.23 -0.96 -3.67
N GLN A 36 -17.92 0.06 -4.48
CA GLN A 36 -18.72 0.40 -5.67
C GLN A 36 -18.79 -0.74 -6.69
N LEU A 37 -17.69 -1.48 -6.86
CA LEU A 37 -17.63 -2.64 -7.73
C LEU A 37 -18.55 -3.76 -7.20
N GLY A 38 -18.50 -4.05 -5.90
CA GLY A 38 -19.37 -5.03 -5.25
C GLY A 38 -20.86 -4.69 -5.37
N ASP A 39 -21.21 -3.42 -5.16
CA ASP A 39 -22.59 -2.93 -5.31
C ASP A 39 -23.09 -3.02 -6.75
N THR A 40 -22.24 -2.64 -7.71
CA THR A 40 -22.53 -2.72 -9.14
C THR A 40 -22.77 -4.16 -9.57
N LEU A 41 -21.91 -5.08 -9.13
CA LEU A 41 -22.05 -6.51 -9.40
C LEU A 41 -23.36 -7.07 -8.83
N THR A 42 -23.64 -6.75 -7.57
CA THR A 42 -24.87 -7.21 -6.88
C THR A 42 -26.11 -6.72 -7.61
N THR A 43 -26.13 -5.44 -7.98
CA THR A 43 -27.23 -4.83 -8.73
C THR A 43 -27.40 -5.50 -10.09
N LEU A 44 -26.32 -5.71 -10.84
CA LEU A 44 -26.34 -6.34 -12.16
C LEU A 44 -26.91 -7.76 -12.11
N LEU A 45 -26.45 -8.58 -11.16
CA LEU A 45 -26.86 -9.97 -10.99
C LEU A 45 -28.31 -10.11 -10.48
N SER A 46 -28.82 -9.10 -9.76
CA SER A 46 -30.19 -9.10 -9.24
C SER A 46 -31.26 -8.60 -10.23
N SER A 47 -30.85 -7.92 -11.32
CA SER A 47 -31.78 -7.19 -12.19
C SER A 47 -31.87 -7.75 -13.62
N SER A 48 -30.79 -7.63 -14.37
CA SER A 48 -30.81 -7.76 -15.84
C SER A 48 -29.87 -8.84 -16.37
N PHE A 49 -28.99 -9.39 -15.53
CA PHE A 49 -28.05 -10.43 -15.92
C PHE A 49 -28.27 -11.70 -15.10
N SER A 50 -28.76 -12.75 -15.74
CA SER A 50 -29.13 -14.02 -15.08
C SER A 50 -28.84 -15.25 -15.95
N GLY A 51 -28.93 -16.44 -15.35
CA GLY A 51 -28.65 -17.73 -15.99
C GLY A 51 -27.16 -18.11 -15.95
N ASN A 52 -26.80 -19.19 -16.64
CA ASN A 52 -25.47 -19.82 -16.53
C ASN A 52 -24.28 -18.87 -16.78
N ALA A 53 -24.45 -17.86 -17.64
CA ALA A 53 -23.42 -16.85 -17.89
C ALA A 53 -23.20 -15.93 -16.67
N ALA A 54 -24.28 -15.56 -15.98
CA ALA A 54 -24.23 -14.77 -14.75
C ALA A 54 -23.59 -15.54 -13.61
N ASP A 55 -23.91 -16.83 -13.47
CA ASP A 55 -23.27 -17.70 -12.48
C ASP A 55 -21.77 -17.85 -12.75
N GLY A 56 -21.40 -18.07 -14.03
CA GLY A 56 -20.00 -18.16 -14.44
C GLY A 56 -19.22 -16.87 -14.16
N PHE A 57 -19.84 -15.71 -14.43
CA PHE A 57 -19.24 -14.41 -14.12
C PHE A 57 -19.08 -14.20 -12.61
N LYS A 58 -20.09 -14.54 -11.80
CA LYS A 58 -20.00 -14.47 -10.34
C LYS A 58 -18.84 -15.33 -9.81
N ILE A 59 -18.72 -16.56 -10.30
CA ILE A 59 -17.61 -17.45 -9.94
C ILE A 59 -16.26 -16.84 -10.33
N PHE A 60 -16.16 -16.24 -11.53
CA PHE A 60 -14.94 -15.58 -11.97
C PHE A 60 -14.59 -14.39 -11.06
N TYR A 61 -15.57 -13.55 -10.74
CA TYR A 61 -15.41 -12.41 -9.83
C TYR A 61 -14.91 -12.86 -8.46
N ASP A 62 -15.64 -13.79 -7.82
CA ASP A 62 -15.35 -14.25 -6.46
C ASP A 62 -13.96 -14.93 -6.38
N LYS A 63 -13.51 -15.62 -7.44
CA LYS A 63 -12.23 -16.35 -7.45
C LYS A 63 -11.03 -15.50 -7.82
N ASN A 64 -11.20 -14.48 -8.67
CA ASN A 64 -10.06 -13.80 -9.29
C ASN A 64 -10.03 -12.30 -8.99
N ILE A 65 -11.19 -11.65 -8.99
CA ILE A 65 -11.27 -10.19 -8.84
C ILE A 65 -11.29 -9.82 -7.36
N GLU A 66 -12.25 -10.36 -6.61
CA GLU A 66 -12.45 -10.05 -5.19
C GLU A 66 -11.17 -10.27 -4.36
N PRO A 67 -10.45 -11.41 -4.48
CA PRO A 67 -9.24 -11.62 -3.69
C PRO A 67 -8.10 -10.68 -4.09
N ALA A 68 -8.03 -10.26 -5.35
CA ALA A 68 -6.98 -9.39 -5.85
C ALA A 68 -7.20 -7.93 -5.41
N VAL A 69 -8.42 -7.41 -5.57
CA VAL A 69 -8.73 -5.99 -5.32
C VAL A 69 -9.17 -5.71 -3.89
N GLY A 70 -9.64 -6.72 -3.15
CA GLY A 70 -9.93 -6.64 -1.72
C GLY A 70 -8.68 -6.95 -0.88
N GLU A 71 -8.49 -8.21 -0.53
CA GLU A 71 -7.42 -8.65 0.39
C GLU A 71 -6.01 -8.38 -0.17
N GLY A 72 -5.77 -8.68 -1.45
CA GLY A 72 -4.46 -8.53 -2.08
C GLY A 72 -3.96 -7.08 -2.08
N LEU A 73 -4.81 -6.15 -2.53
CA LEU A 73 -4.48 -4.73 -2.54
C LEU A 73 -4.31 -4.16 -1.13
N THR A 74 -5.16 -4.58 -0.19
CA THR A 74 -5.04 -4.19 1.22
C THR A 74 -3.68 -4.61 1.79
N LYS A 75 -3.28 -5.86 1.59
CA LYS A 75 -1.97 -6.37 2.05
C LYS A 75 -0.79 -5.66 1.41
N LEU A 76 -0.90 -5.30 0.12
CA LEU A 76 0.13 -4.53 -0.57
C LEU A 76 0.30 -3.14 0.07
N LEU A 77 -0.81 -2.45 0.33
CA LEU A 77 -0.79 -1.14 0.98
C LEU A 77 -0.26 -1.23 2.42
N ASP A 78 -0.59 -2.30 3.15
CA ASP A 78 -0.03 -2.55 4.49
C ASP A 78 1.48 -2.75 4.45
N ALA A 79 1.99 -3.54 3.49
CA ALA A 79 3.42 -3.76 3.32
C ALA A 79 4.15 -2.45 2.95
N LEU A 80 3.56 -1.65 2.05
CA LEU A 80 4.12 -0.33 1.70
C LEU A 80 4.15 0.60 2.90
N LYS A 81 3.07 0.65 3.69
CA LYS A 81 3.01 1.44 4.92
C LYS A 81 4.11 1.02 5.89
N GLN A 82 4.25 -0.29 6.12
CA GLN A 82 5.27 -0.82 7.02
C GLN A 82 6.68 -0.45 6.56
N ILE A 83 6.99 -0.57 5.26
CA ILE A 83 8.30 -0.15 4.72
C ILE A 83 8.57 1.33 5.00
N VAL A 84 7.58 2.20 4.78
CA VAL A 84 7.72 3.65 5.01
C VAL A 84 7.86 3.96 6.50
N GLU A 85 7.09 3.31 7.37
CA GLU A 85 7.19 3.48 8.83
C GLU A 85 8.55 3.03 9.36
N GLU A 86 9.04 1.87 8.94
CA GLU A 86 10.37 1.37 9.36
C GLU A 86 11.50 2.24 8.80
N THR A 87 11.36 2.75 7.56
CA THR A 87 12.33 3.70 7.00
C THR A 87 12.34 5.01 7.80
N LEU A 88 11.17 5.53 8.17
CA LEU A 88 11.06 6.74 9.00
C LEU A 88 11.71 6.55 10.38
N LYS A 89 11.51 5.39 11.02
CA LYS A 89 12.15 5.06 12.31
C LYS A 89 13.67 4.97 12.21
N ALA A 90 14.20 4.57 11.06
CA ALA A 90 15.64 4.46 10.83
C ALA A 90 16.32 5.82 10.56
N ILE A 91 15.55 6.87 10.27
CA ILE A 91 16.12 8.21 10.09
C ILE A 91 16.47 8.77 11.48
N PRO A 92 17.72 9.17 11.73
CA PRO A 92 18.11 9.79 13.00
C PRO A 92 17.28 11.05 13.27
N ASP A 93 16.93 11.28 14.54
CA ASP A 93 16.07 12.38 14.98
C ASP A 93 16.80 13.74 14.84
N VAL A 94 16.26 14.83 15.42
CA VAL A 94 16.79 16.21 15.27
C VAL A 94 18.32 16.34 15.54
N ASN A 95 18.90 15.44 16.32
CA ASN A 95 20.35 15.31 16.48
C ASN A 95 20.91 14.40 15.37
N GLY A 96 21.86 14.92 14.59
CA GLY A 96 22.46 14.15 13.49
C GLY A 96 23.07 12.83 13.98
N LEU A 97 23.27 11.89 13.06
CA LEU A 97 23.90 10.59 13.36
C LEU A 97 25.21 10.75 14.15
N ASP A 98 25.98 11.81 13.85
CA ASP A 98 27.24 12.13 14.53
C ASP A 98 27.05 12.42 16.03
N ASP A 99 26.05 13.23 16.39
CA ASP A 99 25.73 13.56 17.78
C ASP A 99 25.24 12.33 18.56
N GLN A 100 24.41 11.50 17.91
CA GLN A 100 23.91 10.25 18.50
C GLN A 100 25.03 9.23 18.74
N LEU A 101 25.97 9.10 17.80
CA LEU A 101 27.15 8.26 17.95
C LEU A 101 28.10 8.80 19.04
N ALA A 102 28.25 10.13 19.14
CA ALA A 102 29.06 10.76 20.17
C ALA A 102 28.50 10.50 21.58
N ASP A 103 27.19 10.52 21.76
CA ASP A 103 26.55 10.22 23.06
C ASP A 103 26.63 8.73 23.41
N GLY A 104 26.43 7.83 22.43
CA GLY A 104 26.57 6.39 22.63
C GLY A 104 27.99 5.96 23.01
N ASN A 105 29.01 6.58 22.41
CA ASN A 105 30.42 6.28 22.69
C ASN A 105 30.94 6.83 24.03
N LYS A 106 30.17 7.70 24.70
CA LYS A 106 30.52 8.26 26.03
C LYS A 106 29.96 7.43 27.20
N GLN A 107 29.17 6.39 26.92
CA GLN A 107 28.65 5.43 27.91
C GLN A 107 29.67 4.31 28.16
#